data_AF-A0A2V4DW24-F1
#
_entry.id   AF-A0A2V4DW24-F1
#
_cell.length_a   1.000
_cell.length_b   1.000
_cell.length_c   1.000
_cell.angle_alpha   90.00
_cell.angle_beta   90.00
_cell.angle_gamma   90.00
#
_symmetry.space_group_name_H-M   'P 1'
#
loop_
_entity.id
_entity.type
_entity.pdbx_description
1 polymer ?
#
loop_
_entity_poly.entity_id
_entity_poly.type
_entity_poly.pdbx_seq_one_letter_code
_entity_poly.pdbx_strand_id
1 'polypeptide(L)'
;MIIDNSNNAFDLFDDDDDIDFDNEIIKEFDEAVAKNSVITTSAEQTKNKKNNDVIRQVKTEEQQQKLLVYKSNYLVNASYKLSLNEQRIILLAISKLDSREEFCERTIQIKSNEFCDRFKIKKSDFYNTINLTLDSLFNRVVRIKNDEIKHEFRFISSKKYYNNLSYFEITFSNEIMNYLIDLKDNFSKYDLKHVVNFKNKHSVRIYEMLNEFKYKNIKKRVIKIEELKECLDLKNEYLRFNSFRESVIDKAVNEINKYTNISVRYNKIYNSSKYVEAIEFIFNFKYSDVENKAKINTDKKFYNKRKMEEKNSDIKAKKIGMGLVL
;
A
#
# COMPACT_ATOMS: atom_id res chain seq x y z
N MET A 1 8.95 -13.67 -72.60
CA MET A 1 10.22 -14.02 -71.94
C MET A 1 9.84 -14.92 -70.76
N ILE A 2 9.83 -16.25 -70.89
CA ILE A 2 10.98 -17.18 -70.93
C ILE A 2 11.77 -17.06 -69.61
N ILE A 3 11.91 -18.04 -68.71
CA ILE A 3 11.72 -19.52 -68.71
C ILE A 3 11.63 -20.02 -67.25
N ASP A 4 10.94 -21.15 -67.06
CA ASP A 4 10.93 -22.07 -65.90
C ASP A 4 12.31 -22.53 -65.41
N ASN A 5 12.45 -22.97 -64.16
CA ASN A 5 12.62 -24.41 -63.90
C ASN A 5 12.86 -24.77 -62.43
N SER A 6 12.23 -25.89 -62.13
CA SER A 6 12.24 -26.75 -60.96
C SER A 6 13.56 -27.46 -60.66
N ASN A 7 13.61 -28.01 -59.44
CA ASN A 7 14.08 -29.36 -59.06
C ASN A 7 15.50 -29.58 -58.51
N ASN A 8 15.47 -30.46 -57.49
CA ASN A 8 16.44 -31.46 -57.05
C ASN A 8 17.67 -30.98 -56.25
N ALA A 9 17.88 -31.41 -54.99
CA ALA A 9 17.97 -32.75 -54.39
C ALA A 9 19.43 -33.19 -54.25
N PHE A 10 19.80 -33.48 -53.00
CA PHE A 10 20.61 -34.60 -52.51
C PHE A 10 22.08 -34.80 -53.00
N ASP A 11 22.92 -35.03 -51.98
CA ASP A 11 24.22 -35.70 -51.91
C ASP A 11 25.48 -35.08 -52.52
N LEU A 12 26.49 -34.91 -51.65
CA LEU A 12 27.70 -35.76 -51.61
C LEU A 12 28.59 -35.40 -50.39
N PHE A 13 28.76 -36.41 -49.51
CA PHE A 13 29.95 -36.89 -48.76
C PHE A 13 31.32 -36.23 -49.11
N ASP A 14 32.38 -36.17 -48.29
CA ASP A 14 32.79 -36.79 -47.01
C ASP A 14 34.10 -36.08 -46.54
N ASP A 15 34.59 -36.51 -45.36
CA ASP A 15 35.97 -36.47 -44.85
C ASP A 15 36.41 -35.36 -43.86
N ASP A 16 36.34 -35.78 -42.58
CA ASP A 16 37.45 -35.91 -41.62
C ASP A 16 38.29 -34.68 -41.23
N ASP A 17 38.15 -34.30 -39.96
CA ASP A 17 39.28 -34.27 -39.03
C ASP A 17 38.76 -34.38 -37.57
N ASP A 18 38.84 -35.60 -37.04
CA ASP A 18 38.80 -35.88 -35.60
C ASP A 18 40.08 -35.35 -34.94
N ILE A 19 39.95 -34.47 -33.94
CA ILE A 19 40.92 -34.40 -32.85
C ILE A 19 40.18 -34.46 -31.52
N ASP A 20 40.31 -35.64 -30.93
CA ASP A 20 40.00 -36.04 -29.59
C ASP A 20 40.79 -35.20 -28.55
N PHE A 21 40.09 -34.36 -27.79
CA PHE A 21 40.56 -33.79 -26.52
C PHE A 21 39.52 -34.07 -25.43
N ASP A 22 39.36 -35.36 -25.19
CA ASP A 22 38.52 -35.93 -24.17
C ASP A 22 39.11 -35.80 -22.75
N ASN A 23 38.18 -35.78 -21.79
CA ASN A 23 38.24 -36.56 -20.54
C ASN A 23 39.20 -36.20 -19.39
N GLU A 24 40.10 -35.22 -19.50
CA GLU A 24 40.96 -34.86 -18.35
C GLU A 24 40.25 -33.87 -17.37
N ILE A 25 39.45 -32.94 -17.91
CA ILE A 25 38.76 -31.89 -17.11
C ILE A 25 37.56 -32.45 -16.33
N ILE A 26 36.87 -33.45 -16.88
CA ILE A 26 35.68 -34.04 -16.23
C ILE A 26 36.10 -34.89 -15.02
N LYS A 27 37.27 -35.54 -15.08
CA LYS A 27 37.79 -36.37 -13.99
C LYS A 27 38.27 -35.54 -12.78
N GLU A 28 38.87 -34.38 -13.02
CA GLU A 28 39.27 -33.46 -11.93
C GLU A 28 38.06 -32.87 -11.20
N PHE A 29 36.94 -32.65 -11.90
CA PHE A 29 35.73 -32.10 -11.31
C PHE A 29 35.02 -33.10 -10.38
N ASP A 30 34.93 -34.37 -10.79
CA ASP A 30 34.27 -35.41 -9.97
C ASP A 30 35.10 -35.81 -8.73
N GLU A 31 36.43 -35.79 -8.81
CA GLU A 31 37.29 -35.99 -7.63
C GLU A 31 37.22 -34.84 -6.62
N ALA A 32 37.05 -33.59 -7.09
CA ALA A 32 36.87 -32.42 -6.24
C ALA A 32 35.51 -32.42 -5.52
N VAL A 33 34.46 -32.93 -6.17
CA VAL A 33 33.13 -33.10 -5.59
C VAL A 33 33.12 -34.23 -4.55
N ALA A 34 33.82 -35.34 -4.80
CA ALA A 34 33.93 -36.45 -3.86
C ALA A 34 34.70 -36.08 -2.59
N LYS A 35 35.80 -35.33 -2.69
CA LYS A 35 36.61 -34.88 -1.53
C LYS A 35 35.87 -33.88 -0.63
N ASN A 36 34.95 -33.07 -1.17
CA ASN A 36 34.14 -32.15 -0.39
C ASN A 36 32.95 -32.81 0.34
N SER A 37 32.65 -34.09 0.08
CA SER A 37 31.50 -34.78 0.69
C SER A 37 31.75 -35.42 2.06
N VAL A 38 33.01 -35.49 2.53
CA VAL A 38 33.38 -36.29 3.73
C VAL A 38 33.83 -35.46 4.94
N ILE A 39 33.89 -34.13 4.87
CA ILE A 39 34.27 -33.30 6.04
C ILE A 39 33.20 -32.26 6.31
N THR A 40 32.10 -32.67 6.95
CA THR A 40 31.13 -31.74 7.57
C THR A 40 31.03 -32.03 9.06
N THR A 41 31.98 -31.52 9.82
CA THR A 41 31.95 -31.55 11.28
C THR A 41 30.89 -30.57 11.79
N SER A 42 30.12 -31.02 12.79
CA SER A 42 29.05 -30.40 13.62
C SER A 42 28.85 -28.86 13.69
N ALA A 43 29.81 -28.02 13.30
CA ALA A 43 29.71 -26.55 13.26
C ALA A 43 28.99 -26.00 12.01
N GLU A 44 29.02 -26.70 10.88
CA GLU A 44 28.31 -26.27 9.65
C GLU A 44 26.82 -26.57 9.70
N GLN A 45 26.42 -27.64 10.39
CA GLN A 45 25.01 -27.97 10.59
C GLN A 45 24.30 -26.90 11.45
N THR A 46 25.00 -26.30 12.42
CA THR A 46 24.44 -25.20 13.25
C THR A 46 24.39 -23.86 12.52
N LYS A 47 25.35 -23.57 11.62
CA LYS A 47 25.32 -22.39 10.73
C LYS A 47 24.24 -22.50 9.66
N ASN A 48 24.05 -23.67 9.04
CA ASN A 48 22.99 -23.91 8.05
C ASN A 48 21.59 -23.86 8.67
N LYS A 49 21.42 -24.29 9.92
CA LYS A 49 20.14 -24.16 10.64
C LYS A 49 19.80 -22.69 10.93
N LYS A 50 20.75 -21.90 11.44
CA LYS A 50 20.58 -20.44 11.64
C LYS A 50 20.34 -19.69 10.33
N ASN A 51 21.06 -20.02 9.25
CA ASN A 51 20.84 -19.39 7.93
C ASN A 51 19.49 -19.77 7.34
N ASN A 52 19.04 -21.02 7.49
CA ASN A 52 17.70 -21.43 7.04
C ASN A 52 16.58 -20.82 7.88
N ASP A 53 16.80 -20.58 9.18
CA ASP A 53 15.85 -19.88 10.04
C ASP A 53 15.77 -18.38 9.70
N VAL A 54 16.89 -17.74 9.36
CA VAL A 54 16.95 -16.36 8.85
C VAL A 54 16.30 -16.26 7.46
N ILE A 55 16.58 -17.20 6.55
CA ILE A 55 15.98 -17.23 5.20
C ILE A 55 14.47 -17.54 5.29
N ARG A 56 14.04 -18.39 6.24
CA ARG A 56 12.62 -18.60 6.53
C ARG A 56 11.99 -17.35 7.13
N GLN A 57 12.62 -16.67 8.08
CA GLN A 57 12.13 -15.40 8.62
C GLN A 57 12.00 -14.32 7.53
N VAL A 58 13.00 -14.17 6.67
CA VAL A 58 12.99 -13.22 5.54
C VAL A 58 11.92 -13.58 4.50
N LYS A 59 11.76 -14.88 4.15
CA LYS A 59 10.66 -15.34 3.27
C LYS A 59 9.27 -15.18 3.90
N THR A 60 9.15 -15.28 5.22
CA THR A 60 7.86 -15.13 5.93
C THR A 60 7.45 -13.65 6.03
N GLU A 61 8.41 -12.73 6.12
CA GLU A 61 8.15 -11.28 6.05
C GLU A 61 7.73 -10.83 4.64
N GLU A 62 8.27 -11.45 3.58
CA GLU A 62 7.88 -11.15 2.19
C GLU A 62 6.54 -11.78 1.77
N GLN A 63 6.12 -12.88 2.41
CA GLN A 63 4.84 -13.56 2.12
C GLN A 63 3.66 -13.07 2.98
N GLN A 64 3.86 -12.04 3.81
CA GLN A 64 2.74 -11.39 4.48
C GLN A 64 1.94 -10.58 3.45
N GLN A 65 0.68 -10.97 3.23
CA GLN A 65 -0.21 -10.33 2.27
C GLN A 65 -0.15 -8.80 2.42
N LYS A 66 0.26 -8.12 1.34
CA LYS A 66 0.44 -6.67 1.34
C LYS A 66 -0.90 -5.98 1.59
N LEU A 67 -1.09 -5.48 2.81
CA LEU A 67 -2.28 -4.74 3.21
C LEU A 67 -2.20 -3.32 2.66
N LEU A 68 -2.96 -3.06 1.60
CA LEU A 68 -2.94 -1.80 0.88
C LEU A 68 -4.12 -0.94 1.32
N VAL A 69 -3.83 0.30 1.73
CA VAL A 69 -4.85 1.29 2.04
C VAL A 69 -5.08 2.15 0.81
N TYR A 70 -6.36 2.35 0.46
CA TYR A 70 -6.82 3.24 -0.61
C TYR A 70 -7.70 4.33 -0.01
N LYS A 71 -7.39 5.59 -0.31
CA LYS A 71 -8.23 6.74 0.05
C LYS A 71 -8.18 7.78 -1.05
N SER A 72 -9.32 8.36 -1.38
CA SER A 72 -9.36 9.52 -2.28
C SER A 72 -8.58 10.68 -1.67
N ASN A 73 -7.97 11.51 -2.52
CA ASN A 73 -7.28 12.71 -2.06
C ASN A 73 -8.26 13.71 -1.40
N TYR A 74 -9.55 13.67 -1.75
CA TYR A 74 -10.58 14.43 -1.05
C TYR A 74 -10.70 14.03 0.42
N LEU A 75 -10.76 12.73 0.70
CA LEU A 75 -10.79 12.23 2.09
C LEU A 75 -9.46 12.42 2.81
N VAL A 76 -8.31 12.31 2.12
CA VAL A 76 -7.01 12.65 2.72
C VAL A 76 -7.00 14.10 3.20
N ASN A 77 -7.65 15.03 2.49
CA ASN A 77 -7.66 16.46 2.81
C ASN A 77 -8.93 16.93 3.55
N ALA A 78 -9.91 16.06 3.77
CA ALA A 78 -11.13 16.38 4.50
C ALA A 78 -10.86 16.72 5.98
N SER A 79 -11.76 17.46 6.62
CA SER A 79 -11.67 17.78 8.04
C SER A 79 -12.30 16.67 8.90
N TYR A 80 -11.50 16.05 9.76
CA TYR A 80 -11.99 15.09 10.76
C TYR A 80 -10.97 14.83 11.86
N LYS A 81 -11.48 14.42 13.02
CA LYS A 81 -10.70 14.01 14.19
C LYS A 81 -10.88 12.54 14.49
N LEU A 82 -9.78 11.79 14.48
CA LEU A 82 -9.72 10.40 14.95
C LEU A 82 -8.58 10.27 15.96
N SER A 83 -8.82 9.54 17.04
CA SER A 83 -7.76 9.01 17.91
C SER A 83 -6.92 7.99 17.16
N LEU A 84 -5.75 7.65 17.72
CA LEU A 84 -4.85 6.70 17.07
C LEU A 84 -5.49 5.32 16.86
N ASN A 85 -6.21 4.79 17.86
CA ASN A 85 -6.84 3.48 17.73
C ASN A 85 -8.03 3.49 16.75
N GLU A 86 -8.80 4.58 16.71
CA GLU A 86 -9.86 4.75 15.70
C GLU A 86 -9.27 4.78 14.28
N GLN A 87 -8.15 5.48 14.08
CA GLN A 87 -7.45 5.46 12.79
C GLN A 87 -6.95 4.06 12.44
N ARG A 88 -6.34 3.35 13.40
CA ARG A 88 -5.85 1.97 13.19
C ARG A 88 -6.97 1.02 12.77
N ILE A 89 -8.14 1.12 13.39
CA ILE A 89 -9.33 0.33 13.04
C ILE A 89 -9.75 0.63 11.59
N ILE A 90 -9.93 1.92 11.27
CA ILE A 90 -10.35 2.34 9.92
C ILE A 90 -9.34 1.91 8.86
N LEU A 91 -8.04 2.10 9.11
CA LEU A 91 -6.99 1.75 8.16
C LEU A 91 -6.88 0.24 7.93
N LEU A 92 -6.98 -0.56 8.99
CA LEU A 92 -7.01 -2.01 8.86
C LEU A 92 -8.26 -2.45 8.10
N ALA A 93 -9.41 -1.87 8.39
CA ALA A 93 -10.65 -2.18 7.68
C ALA A 93 -10.57 -1.82 6.19
N ILE A 94 -10.06 -0.63 5.85
CA ILE A 94 -9.85 -0.21 4.46
C ILE A 94 -8.93 -1.19 3.74
N SER A 95 -7.89 -1.69 4.41
CA SER A 95 -6.96 -2.63 3.79
C SER A 95 -7.53 -4.01 3.49
N LYS A 96 -8.73 -4.31 4.01
CA LYS A 96 -9.49 -5.53 3.75
C LYS A 96 -10.62 -5.32 2.73
N LEU A 97 -10.87 -4.08 2.29
CA LEU A 97 -11.81 -3.82 1.21
C LEU A 97 -11.24 -4.32 -0.12
N ASP A 98 -12.07 -4.95 -0.93
CA ASP A 98 -11.77 -5.07 -2.35
C ASP A 98 -12.11 -3.76 -3.06
N SER A 99 -11.16 -2.81 -3.01
CA SER A 99 -11.34 -1.47 -3.53
C SER A 99 -11.56 -1.39 -5.05
N ARG A 100 -11.46 -2.52 -5.78
CA ARG A 100 -11.65 -2.60 -7.23
C ARG A 100 -13.07 -3.03 -7.61
N GLU A 101 -13.86 -3.49 -6.64
CA GLU A 101 -15.26 -3.86 -6.85
C GLU A 101 -16.19 -2.75 -6.35
N GLU A 102 -17.07 -2.29 -7.24
CA GLU A 102 -18.05 -1.23 -6.94
C GLU A 102 -19.02 -1.63 -5.81
N PHE A 103 -19.33 -2.92 -5.72
CA PHE A 103 -20.23 -3.51 -4.73
C PHE A 103 -19.49 -4.39 -3.72
N CYS A 104 -18.32 -3.95 -3.24
CA CYS A 104 -17.59 -4.69 -2.20
C CYS A 104 -18.34 -4.70 -0.86
N GLU A 105 -18.12 -5.77 -0.07
CA GLU A 105 -18.63 -5.91 1.29
C GLU A 105 -18.13 -4.75 2.16
N ARG A 106 -19.08 -4.04 2.79
CA ARG A 106 -18.81 -2.83 3.58
C ARG A 106 -18.65 -3.14 5.06
N THR A 107 -19.10 -4.32 5.48
CA THR A 107 -18.97 -4.83 6.84
C THR A 107 -17.67 -5.61 6.98
N ILE A 108 -16.72 -5.03 7.69
CA ILE A 108 -15.39 -5.59 7.86
C ILE A 108 -15.26 -6.19 9.24
N GLN A 109 -14.98 -7.49 9.26
CA GLN A 109 -14.63 -8.23 10.46
C GLN A 109 -13.13 -8.12 10.76
N ILE A 110 -12.80 -7.76 12.00
CA ILE A 110 -11.43 -7.66 12.49
C ILE A 110 -11.27 -8.55 13.71
N LYS A 111 -10.36 -9.52 13.65
CA LYS A 111 -10.01 -10.36 14.79
C LYS A 111 -9.23 -9.53 15.82
N SER A 112 -9.58 -9.65 17.09
CA SER A 112 -8.94 -8.91 18.19
C SER A 112 -7.45 -9.20 18.28
N ASN A 113 -7.04 -10.46 18.11
CA ASN A 113 -5.62 -10.85 18.10
C ASN A 113 -4.87 -10.22 16.92
N GLU A 114 -5.44 -10.26 15.72
CA GLU A 114 -4.84 -9.64 14.52
C GLU A 114 -4.58 -8.14 14.74
N PHE A 115 -5.56 -7.43 15.32
CA PHE A 115 -5.43 -6.01 15.63
C PHE A 115 -4.35 -5.76 16.69
N CYS A 116 -4.36 -6.52 17.79
CA CYS A 116 -3.39 -6.39 18.88
C CYS A 116 -1.96 -6.65 18.41
N ASP A 117 -1.74 -7.75 17.69
CA ASP A 117 -0.43 -8.17 17.22
C ASP A 117 0.12 -7.17 16.21
N ARG A 118 -0.73 -6.71 15.27
CA ARG A 118 -0.33 -5.73 14.25
C ARG A 118 0.11 -4.41 14.86
N PHE A 119 -0.67 -3.86 15.79
CA PHE A 119 -0.41 -2.54 16.37
C PHE A 119 0.38 -2.60 17.69
N LYS A 120 0.87 -3.78 18.07
CA LYS A 120 1.64 -4.04 19.30
C LYS A 120 0.91 -3.52 20.55
N ILE A 121 -0.40 -3.76 20.61
CA ILE A 121 -1.27 -3.36 21.72
C ILE A 121 -1.42 -4.57 22.66
N LYS A 122 -1.27 -4.36 23.97
CA LYS A 122 -1.53 -5.41 24.95
C LYS A 122 -3.00 -5.81 24.89
N LYS A 123 -3.28 -7.11 24.90
CA LYS A 123 -4.65 -7.63 24.83
C LYS A 123 -5.54 -7.08 25.94
N SER A 124 -5.01 -6.96 27.17
CA SER A 124 -5.71 -6.34 28.31
C SER A 124 -6.21 -4.94 27.98
N ASP A 125 -5.31 -4.09 27.48
CA ASP A 125 -5.58 -2.69 27.19
C ASP A 125 -6.59 -2.57 26.05
N PHE A 126 -6.48 -3.44 25.05
CA PHE A 126 -7.44 -3.53 23.95
C PHE A 126 -8.85 -3.87 24.46
N TYR A 127 -9.01 -4.96 25.22
CA TYR A 127 -10.33 -5.40 25.69
C TYR A 127 -10.99 -4.38 26.63
N ASN A 128 -10.19 -3.64 27.40
CA ASN A 128 -10.69 -2.57 28.26
C ASN A 128 -11.17 -1.34 27.48
N THR A 129 -10.68 -1.12 26.25
CA THR A 129 -10.89 0.15 25.52
C THR A 129 -11.64 -0.01 24.19
N ILE A 130 -11.80 -1.22 23.66
CA ILE A 130 -12.35 -1.43 22.32
C ILE A 130 -13.80 -0.94 22.19
N ASN A 131 -14.67 -1.22 23.16
CA ASN A 131 -16.07 -0.76 23.12
C ASN A 131 -16.14 0.77 23.06
N LEU A 132 -15.44 1.46 23.96
CA LEU A 132 -15.35 2.93 23.97
C LEU A 132 -14.73 3.48 22.68
N THR A 133 -13.73 2.79 22.12
CA THR A 133 -13.11 3.19 20.85
C THR A 133 -14.10 3.08 19.70
N LEU A 134 -14.89 1.99 19.64
CA LEU A 134 -15.91 1.80 18.62
C LEU A 134 -17.08 2.78 18.80
N ASP A 135 -17.51 3.06 20.04
CA ASP A 135 -18.50 4.10 20.37
C ASP A 135 -18.06 5.48 19.90
N SER A 136 -16.80 5.83 20.18
CA SER A 136 -16.24 7.10 19.72
C SER A 136 -16.16 7.13 18.19
N LEU A 137 -15.70 6.04 17.55
CA LEU A 137 -15.58 5.92 16.09
C LEU A 137 -16.92 6.10 15.38
N PHE A 138 -17.98 5.48 15.90
CA PHE A 138 -19.32 5.58 15.36
C PHE A 138 -19.83 7.03 15.32
N ASN A 139 -19.36 7.86 16.25
CA ASN A 139 -19.71 9.26 16.36
C ASN A 139 -18.77 10.22 15.61
N ARG A 140 -17.82 9.70 14.82
CA ARG A 140 -16.87 10.52 14.06
C ARG A 140 -17.50 11.02 12.77
N VAL A 141 -17.43 12.32 12.60
CA VAL A 141 -17.92 13.04 11.44
C VAL A 141 -16.74 13.43 10.54
N VAL A 142 -16.91 13.18 9.24
CA VAL A 142 -16.07 13.71 8.17
C VAL A 142 -16.77 14.92 7.59
N ARG A 143 -16.04 16.02 7.44
CA ARG A 143 -16.53 17.25 6.81
C ARG A 143 -15.75 17.52 5.55
N ILE A 144 -16.47 17.61 4.43
CA ILE A 144 -15.94 18.06 3.15
C ILE A 144 -16.63 19.37 2.81
N LYS A 145 -15.83 20.41 2.63
CA LYS A 145 -16.29 21.74 2.25
C LYS A 145 -15.70 22.08 0.89
N ASN A 146 -16.55 22.42 -0.07
CA ASN A 146 -16.20 23.17 -1.26
C ASN A 146 -17.03 24.47 -1.29
N ASP A 147 -16.89 25.27 -2.34
CA ASP A 147 -17.53 26.59 -2.42
C ASP A 147 -19.07 26.52 -2.45
N GLU A 148 -19.62 25.38 -2.84
CA GLU A 148 -21.06 25.19 -3.08
C GLU A 148 -21.75 24.31 -2.02
N ILE A 149 -20.99 23.42 -1.37
CA ILE A 149 -21.53 22.32 -0.56
C ILE A 149 -20.74 22.20 0.74
N LYS A 150 -21.49 22.15 1.85
CA LYS A 150 -21.03 21.60 3.13
C LYS A 150 -21.63 20.20 3.28
N HIS A 151 -20.80 19.18 3.15
CA HIS A 151 -21.22 17.79 3.30
C HIS A 151 -20.59 17.19 4.56
N GLU A 152 -21.44 16.72 5.46
CA GLU A 152 -21.03 16.01 6.67
C GLU A 152 -21.60 14.60 6.67
N PHE A 153 -20.76 13.62 6.96
CA PHE A 153 -21.17 12.20 7.01
C PHE A 153 -20.29 11.43 7.99
N ARG A 154 -20.72 10.23 8.38
CA ARG A 154 -20.00 9.39 9.35
C ARG A 154 -18.98 8.48 8.66
N PHE A 155 -17.96 8.05 9.38
CA PHE A 155 -17.06 6.99 8.89
C PHE A 155 -17.76 5.63 8.80
N ILE A 156 -18.52 5.27 9.84
CA ILE A 156 -19.19 3.97 9.94
C ILE A 156 -20.68 4.17 10.22
N SER A 157 -21.50 3.28 9.67
CA SER A 157 -22.95 3.22 9.87
C SER A 157 -23.35 2.17 10.90
N SER A 158 -22.46 1.22 11.23
CA SER A 158 -22.70 0.19 12.22
C SER A 158 -21.40 -0.29 12.89
N LYS A 159 -21.54 -0.78 14.12
CA LYS A 159 -20.48 -1.45 14.88
C LYS A 159 -21.08 -2.63 15.66
N LYS A 160 -20.34 -3.73 15.74
CA LYS A 160 -20.68 -4.86 16.61
C LYS A 160 -19.42 -5.37 17.30
N TYR A 161 -19.53 -5.65 18.59
CA TYR A 161 -18.47 -6.29 19.35
C TYR A 161 -19.04 -7.56 19.97
N TYR A 162 -18.38 -8.69 19.72
CA TYR A 162 -18.85 -10.00 20.16
C TYR A 162 -18.01 -10.43 21.36
N ASN A 163 -18.55 -10.30 22.58
CA ASN A 163 -17.79 -10.61 23.80
C ASN A 163 -17.17 -12.02 23.81
N ASN A 164 -17.85 -12.99 23.20
CA ASN A 164 -17.47 -14.40 23.21
C ASN A 164 -16.73 -14.85 21.94
N LEU A 165 -16.74 -14.03 20.89
CA LEU A 165 -16.10 -14.35 19.62
C LEU A 165 -15.04 -13.27 19.42
N SER A 166 -13.75 -13.58 19.58
CA SER A 166 -12.63 -12.63 19.67
C SER A 166 -12.39 -11.76 18.42
N TYR A 167 -13.40 -11.00 18.01
CA TYR A 167 -13.47 -10.14 16.85
C TYR A 167 -14.55 -9.06 17.04
N PHE A 168 -14.49 -8.06 16.18
CA PHE A 168 -15.50 -7.02 16.06
C PHE A 168 -15.76 -6.71 14.59
N GLU A 169 -16.90 -6.09 14.32
CA GLU A 169 -17.31 -5.68 12.99
C GLU A 169 -17.54 -4.16 12.97
N ILE A 170 -17.15 -3.54 11.87
CA ILE A 170 -17.62 -2.20 11.52
C ILE A 170 -18.21 -2.24 10.12
N THR A 171 -19.26 -1.45 9.88
CA THR A 171 -19.81 -1.26 8.54
C THR A 171 -19.53 0.17 8.12
N PHE A 172 -18.83 0.37 7.00
CA PHE A 172 -18.62 1.71 6.43
C PHE A 172 -19.97 2.35 6.05
N SER A 173 -20.08 3.66 6.22
CA SER A 173 -21.25 4.41 5.74
C SER A 173 -21.32 4.40 4.22
N ASN A 174 -22.49 4.68 3.63
CA ASN A 174 -22.61 4.71 2.19
C ASN A 174 -21.78 5.85 1.58
N GLU A 175 -21.74 6.98 2.28
CA GLU A 175 -21.07 8.20 1.87
C GLU A 175 -19.55 8.05 1.85
N ILE A 176 -18.95 7.38 2.85
CA ILE A 176 -17.50 7.19 2.90
C ILE A 176 -17.00 6.27 1.77
N MET A 177 -17.82 5.32 1.31
CA MET A 177 -17.40 4.33 0.29
C MET A 177 -16.99 5.00 -1.02
N ASN A 178 -17.64 6.10 -1.40
CA ASN A 178 -17.28 6.90 -2.58
C ASN A 178 -15.83 7.43 -2.52
N TYR A 179 -15.25 7.49 -1.33
CA TYR A 179 -13.89 7.96 -1.07
C TYR A 179 -12.90 6.84 -0.76
N LEU A 180 -13.35 5.58 -0.70
CA LEU A 180 -12.52 4.39 -0.39
C LEU A 180 -12.40 3.42 -1.58
N ILE A 181 -13.36 3.45 -2.50
CA ILE A 181 -13.38 2.62 -3.71
C ILE A 181 -12.57 3.31 -4.83
N ASP A 182 -11.51 2.64 -5.32
CA ASP A 182 -10.52 3.17 -6.26
C ASP A 182 -10.96 3.00 -7.72
N LEU A 183 -12.12 3.57 -8.08
CA LEU A 183 -12.69 3.51 -9.43
C LEU A 183 -12.34 4.74 -10.30
N LYS A 184 -11.60 5.73 -9.76
CA LYS A 184 -11.29 7.01 -10.43
C LYS A 184 -9.84 7.44 -10.20
N ASP A 185 -9.32 8.33 -11.05
CA ASP A 185 -8.05 9.02 -10.80
C ASP A 185 -8.18 9.95 -9.56
N ASN A 186 -7.08 10.20 -8.84
CA ASN A 186 -6.95 10.93 -7.56
C ASN A 186 -7.13 10.14 -6.25
N PHE A 187 -6.59 8.92 -6.21
CA PHE A 187 -6.44 8.16 -4.98
C PHE A 187 -5.00 8.10 -4.49
N SER A 188 -4.87 8.12 -3.17
CA SER A 188 -3.67 7.79 -2.42
C SER A 188 -3.67 6.30 -2.09
N LYS A 189 -2.57 5.63 -2.45
CA LYS A 189 -2.33 4.21 -2.16
C LYS A 189 -1.04 4.04 -1.39
N TYR A 190 -1.07 3.28 -0.31
CA TYR A 190 0.13 2.92 0.44
C TYR A 190 -0.02 1.60 1.20
N ASP A 191 1.12 1.02 1.60
CA ASP A 191 1.16 -0.17 2.45
C ASP A 191 0.92 0.22 3.91
N LEU A 192 -0.05 -0.43 4.55
CA LEU A 192 -0.44 -0.19 5.95
C LEU A 192 0.77 -0.22 6.88
N LYS A 193 1.79 -1.04 6.59
CA LYS A 193 3.00 -1.18 7.43
C LYS A 193 3.71 0.16 7.70
N HIS A 194 3.62 1.13 6.79
CA HIS A 194 4.27 2.44 6.95
C HIS A 194 3.74 3.23 8.15
N VAL A 195 2.48 3.00 8.55
CA VAL A 195 1.83 3.79 9.61
C VAL A 195 1.55 2.99 10.89
N VAL A 196 1.78 1.67 10.88
CA VAL A 196 1.53 0.77 12.03
C VAL A 196 2.25 1.23 13.31
N ASN A 197 3.51 1.69 13.17
CA ASN A 197 4.36 2.05 14.32
C ASN A 197 4.21 3.50 14.79
N PHE A 198 3.30 4.29 14.19
CA PHE A 198 3.04 5.65 14.64
C PHE A 198 2.37 5.65 16.02
N LYS A 199 2.81 6.59 16.87
CA LYS A 199 2.25 6.87 18.19
C LYS A 199 1.48 8.18 18.20
N ASN A 200 1.74 9.09 17.26
CA ASN A 200 1.00 10.34 17.14
C ASN A 200 -0.10 10.23 16.08
N LYS A 201 -1.34 10.50 16.49
CA LYS A 201 -2.54 10.46 15.62
C LYS A 201 -2.46 11.42 14.41
N HIS A 202 -1.67 12.47 14.49
CA HIS A 202 -1.47 13.43 13.39
C HIS A 202 -0.45 12.94 12.37
N SER A 203 0.49 12.07 12.77
CA SER A 203 1.52 11.53 11.88
C SER A 203 0.91 10.78 10.70
N VAL A 204 -0.15 10.00 10.94
CA VAL A 204 -0.88 9.28 9.88
C VAL A 204 -1.43 10.26 8.84
N ARG A 205 -2.10 11.31 9.31
CA ARG A 205 -2.76 12.31 8.45
C ARG A 205 -1.73 13.06 7.59
N ILE A 206 -0.64 13.52 8.22
CA ILE A 206 0.45 14.21 7.51
C ILE A 206 1.13 13.25 6.54
N TYR A 207 1.38 11.99 6.91
CA TYR A 207 1.92 11.00 5.99
C TYR A 207 1.03 10.81 4.77
N GLU A 208 -0.28 10.67 4.94
CA GLU A 208 -1.25 10.53 3.85
C GLU A 208 -1.22 11.74 2.91
N MET A 209 -1.19 12.96 3.48
CA MET A 209 -1.05 14.22 2.73
C MET A 209 0.23 14.30 1.88
N LEU A 210 1.32 13.70 2.32
CA LEU A 210 2.55 13.66 1.52
C LEU A 210 2.52 12.52 0.50
N ASN A 211 1.97 11.36 0.89
CA ASN A 211 1.86 10.19 0.04
C ASN A 211 0.94 10.41 -1.18
N GLU A 212 0.00 11.36 -1.13
CA GLU A 212 -0.83 11.73 -2.30
C GLU A 212 0.01 12.17 -3.52
N PHE A 213 1.26 12.60 -3.28
CA PHE A 213 2.21 13.00 -4.31
C PHE A 213 3.14 11.87 -4.78
N LYS A 214 3.01 10.64 -4.28
CA LYS A 214 3.91 9.51 -4.60
C LYS A 214 4.16 9.29 -6.09
N TYR A 215 3.11 9.39 -6.88
CA TYR A 215 3.19 9.18 -8.33
C TYR A 215 3.27 10.49 -9.12
N LYS A 216 3.21 11.63 -8.43
CA LYS A 216 3.35 12.98 -8.99
C LYS A 216 4.83 13.38 -8.94
N ASN A 217 5.32 14.16 -9.91
CA ASN A 217 6.69 14.69 -9.86
C ASN A 217 6.78 15.92 -8.95
N ILE A 218 6.19 15.83 -7.75
CA ILE A 218 6.07 16.92 -6.78
C ILE A 218 6.75 16.48 -5.49
N LYS A 219 7.70 17.31 -5.03
CA LYS A 219 8.54 17.04 -3.85
C LYS A 219 8.33 18.05 -2.72
N LYS A 220 7.36 18.93 -2.91
CA LYS A 220 7.08 20.05 -2.02
C LYS A 220 5.58 20.21 -1.86
N ARG A 221 5.14 20.48 -0.64
CA ARG A 221 3.75 20.82 -0.33
C ARG A 221 3.73 21.97 0.66
N VAL A 222 3.13 23.09 0.25
CA VAL A 222 2.85 24.22 1.14
C VAL A 222 1.44 24.06 1.70
N ILE A 223 1.27 24.20 3.01
CA ILE A 223 -0.04 24.17 3.68
C ILE A 223 -0.08 25.33 4.68
N LYS A 224 -1.13 26.15 4.64
CA LYS A 224 -1.32 27.18 5.67
C LYS A 224 -1.56 26.55 7.04
N ILE A 225 -1.15 27.23 8.10
CA ILE A 225 -1.37 26.73 9.48
C ILE A 225 -2.86 26.54 9.75
N GLU A 226 -3.70 27.47 9.30
CA GLU A 226 -5.15 27.39 9.48
C GLU A 226 -5.76 26.21 8.72
N GLU A 227 -5.35 25.99 7.47
CA GLU A 227 -5.79 24.86 6.65
C GLU A 227 -5.36 23.52 7.26
N LEU A 228 -4.11 23.43 7.75
CA LEU A 228 -3.63 22.21 8.40
C LEU A 228 -4.39 21.95 9.71
N LYS A 229 -4.66 22.99 10.50
CA LYS A 229 -5.49 22.87 11.71
C LYS A 229 -6.92 22.47 11.37
N GLU A 230 -7.51 23.02 10.31
CA GLU A 230 -8.85 22.65 9.84
C GLU A 230 -8.91 21.17 9.44
N CYS A 231 -7.97 20.72 8.63
CA CYS A 231 -7.93 19.34 8.14
C CYS A 231 -7.74 18.32 9.28
N LEU A 232 -6.99 18.69 10.32
CA LEU A 232 -6.78 17.88 11.52
C LEU A 232 -7.87 18.07 12.59
N ASP A 233 -8.86 18.93 12.34
CA ASP A 233 -9.93 19.34 13.26
C ASP A 233 -9.40 19.85 14.61
N LEU A 234 -8.49 20.83 14.51
CA LEU A 234 -7.72 21.46 15.58
C LEU A 234 -7.87 22.99 15.60
N LYS A 235 -8.90 23.57 14.95
CA LYS A 235 -9.06 25.04 14.84
C LYS A 235 -8.97 25.76 16.19
N ASN A 236 -9.58 25.17 17.22
CA ASN A 236 -9.63 25.72 18.58
C ASN A 236 -8.52 25.18 19.50
N GLU A 237 -7.58 24.39 18.96
CA GLU A 237 -6.46 23.83 19.72
C GLU A 237 -5.15 24.55 19.39
N TYR A 238 -4.21 24.50 20.34
CA TYR A 238 -2.86 25.07 20.22
C TYR A 238 -2.85 26.56 19.86
N LEU A 239 -3.23 27.43 20.82
CA LEU A 239 -3.20 28.88 20.65
C LEU A 239 -1.82 29.39 20.20
N ARG A 240 -0.75 28.81 20.74
CA ARG A 240 0.63 29.15 20.36
C ARG A 240 1.13 28.23 19.25
N PHE A 241 1.74 28.81 18.21
CA PHE A 241 2.34 28.06 17.11
C PHE A 241 3.38 27.04 17.59
N ASN A 242 4.23 27.38 18.57
CA ASN A 242 5.25 26.45 19.07
C ASN A 242 4.64 25.16 19.63
N SER A 243 3.52 25.25 20.36
CA SER A 243 2.82 24.08 20.90
C SER A 243 2.25 23.21 19.78
N PHE A 244 1.69 23.84 18.73
CA PHE A 244 1.22 23.13 17.54
C PHE A 244 2.39 22.43 16.82
N ARG A 245 3.48 23.14 16.58
CA ARG A 245 4.69 22.63 15.95
C ARG A 245 5.22 21.38 16.68
N GLU A 246 5.46 21.48 17.98
CA GLU A 246 6.05 20.40 18.78
C GLU A 246 5.12 19.19 18.92
N SER A 247 3.82 19.42 19.05
CA SER A 247 2.84 18.35 19.28
C SER A 247 2.33 17.69 18.00
N VAL A 248 2.41 18.38 16.86
CA VAL A 248 1.84 17.92 15.60
C VAL A 248 2.93 17.74 14.55
N ILE A 249 3.62 18.81 14.17
CA ILE A 249 4.53 18.82 13.02
C ILE A 249 5.81 18.04 13.31
N ASP A 250 6.52 18.38 14.39
CA ASP A 250 7.82 17.78 14.71
C ASP A 250 7.69 16.28 14.98
N LYS A 251 6.66 15.89 15.76
CA LYS A 251 6.34 14.48 16.00
C LYS A 251 6.00 13.75 14.70
N ALA A 252 5.21 14.33 13.81
CA ALA A 252 4.87 13.72 12.53
C ALA A 252 6.08 13.54 11.63
N VAL A 253 6.91 14.58 11.47
CA VAL A 253 8.13 14.52 10.67
C VAL A 253 9.08 13.46 11.19
N ASN A 254 9.28 13.38 12.51
CA ASN A 254 10.12 12.36 13.14
C ASN A 254 9.59 10.94 12.90
N GLU A 255 8.30 10.70 13.09
CA GLU A 255 7.72 9.37 12.88
C GLU A 255 7.74 8.97 11.39
N ILE A 256 7.42 9.90 10.48
CA ILE A 256 7.44 9.65 9.03
C ILE A 256 8.85 9.25 8.59
N ASN A 257 9.86 10.03 8.97
CA ASN A 257 11.25 9.73 8.62
C ASN A 257 11.70 8.36 9.14
N LYS A 258 11.26 8.00 10.34
CA LYS A 258 11.67 6.78 11.04
C LYS A 258 11.01 5.51 10.48
N TYR A 259 9.71 5.54 10.20
CA TYR A 259 8.95 4.30 9.94
C TYR A 259 8.45 4.15 8.49
N THR A 260 8.52 5.21 7.68
CA THR A 260 7.93 5.19 6.34
C THR A 260 8.98 5.19 5.24
N ASN A 261 8.48 4.98 4.02
CA ASN A 261 9.18 5.19 2.77
C ASN A 261 9.36 6.65 2.37
N ILE A 262 8.95 7.63 3.19
CA ILE A 262 9.12 9.06 2.91
C ILE A 262 10.25 9.60 3.80
N SER A 263 11.16 10.37 3.19
CA SER A 263 12.03 11.29 3.90
C SER A 263 11.43 12.69 3.80
N VAL A 264 11.21 13.38 4.92
CA VAL A 264 10.58 14.70 4.98
C VAL A 264 11.33 15.63 5.92
N ARG A 265 11.41 16.90 5.53
CA ARG A 265 11.74 18.04 6.39
C ARG A 265 10.73 19.15 6.13
N TYR A 266 10.77 20.22 6.91
CA TYR A 266 9.90 21.36 6.65
C TYR A 266 10.59 22.70 6.87
N ASN A 267 10.13 23.71 6.14
CA ASN A 267 10.45 25.11 6.36
C ASN A 267 9.20 25.84 6.88
N LYS A 268 9.42 26.92 7.63
CA LYS A 268 8.37 27.86 8.03
C LYS A 268 8.30 28.97 7.00
N ILE A 269 7.09 29.30 6.53
CA ILE A 269 6.83 30.47 5.70
C ILE A 269 6.21 31.52 6.58
N TYR A 270 6.77 32.73 6.53
CA TYR A 270 6.35 33.87 7.34
C TYR A 270 5.58 34.86 6.51
N ASN A 271 4.53 35.46 7.09
CA ASN A 271 3.86 36.60 6.49
C ASN A 271 4.67 37.89 6.66
N SER A 272 4.17 38.99 6.10
CA SER A 272 4.76 40.33 6.22
C SER A 272 4.97 40.77 7.68
N SER A 273 4.11 40.32 8.59
CA SER A 273 4.16 40.60 10.03
C SER A 273 5.04 39.63 10.83
N LYS A 274 5.87 38.81 10.17
CA LYS A 274 6.79 37.82 10.78
C LYS A 274 6.10 36.71 11.58
N TYR A 275 4.81 36.47 11.39
CA TYR A 275 4.12 35.29 11.92
C TYR A 275 4.24 34.12 10.94
N VAL A 276 4.34 32.90 11.47
CA VAL A 276 4.35 31.69 10.64
C VAL A 276 2.95 31.48 10.05
N GLU A 277 2.82 31.70 8.75
CA GLU A 277 1.56 31.57 8.02
C GLU A 277 1.38 30.15 7.45
N ALA A 278 2.46 29.52 7.02
CA ALA A 278 2.42 28.22 6.37
C ALA A 278 3.65 27.36 6.66
N ILE A 279 3.52 26.07 6.37
CA ILE A 279 4.58 25.07 6.42
C ILE A 279 4.83 24.56 5.00
N GLU A 280 6.08 24.62 4.55
CA GLU A 280 6.53 23.97 3.33
C GLU A 280 7.15 22.62 3.71
N PHE A 281 6.41 21.53 3.51
CA PHE A 281 6.97 20.19 3.59
C PHE A 281 7.80 19.91 2.33
N ILE A 282 9.04 19.47 2.52
CA ILE A 282 9.95 19.06 1.45
C ILE A 282 10.24 17.58 1.66
N PHE A 283 9.93 16.76 0.67
CA PHE A 283 9.96 15.31 0.82
C PHE A 283 10.44 14.56 -0.43
N ASN A 284 10.97 13.37 -0.20
CA ASN A 284 11.34 12.41 -1.25
C ASN A 284 10.87 11.01 -0.84
N PHE A 285 10.48 10.21 -1.83
CA PHE A 285 10.21 8.79 -1.65
C PHE A 285 11.52 8.01 -1.72
N LYS A 286 11.75 7.15 -0.72
CA LYS A 286 12.94 6.28 -0.62
C LYS A 286 12.89 5.23 -1.75
N TYR A 287 14.06 4.91 -2.32
CA TYR A 287 14.24 4.21 -3.60
C TYR A 287 13.47 2.88 -3.76
N SER A 288 13.21 2.13 -2.68
CA SER A 288 12.48 0.84 -2.73
C SER A 288 11.02 0.92 -3.20
N ASP A 289 10.46 2.12 -3.36
CA ASP A 289 9.06 2.31 -3.76
C ASP A 289 8.84 2.86 -5.18
N VAL A 290 9.91 3.32 -5.83
CA VAL A 290 9.84 3.95 -7.16
C VAL A 290 9.70 2.90 -8.28
N GLU A 291 10.26 1.69 -8.10
CA GLU A 291 10.14 0.57 -9.05
C GLU A 291 8.68 0.07 -9.22
N ASN A 292 7.81 0.30 -8.23
CA ASN A 292 6.39 -0.03 -8.35
C ASN A 292 5.68 0.81 -9.44
N LYS A 293 6.23 1.95 -9.87
CA LYS A 293 5.67 2.77 -10.96
C LYS A 293 5.74 2.05 -12.32
N ALA A 294 6.80 1.26 -12.54
CA ALA A 294 6.95 0.44 -13.74
C ALA A 294 5.98 -0.77 -13.73
N LYS A 295 5.85 -1.46 -12.59
CA LYS A 295 4.94 -2.62 -12.46
C LYS A 295 3.45 -2.23 -12.51
N ILE A 296 3.03 -1.18 -11.80
CA ILE A 296 1.62 -0.72 -11.76
C ILE A 296 1.13 -0.24 -13.13
N ASN A 297 1.97 0.45 -13.91
CA ASN A 297 1.61 0.85 -15.29
C ASN A 297 1.43 -0.36 -16.20
N THR A 298 2.20 -1.41 -15.98
CA THR A 298 2.10 -2.66 -16.73
C THR A 298 0.79 -3.40 -16.37
N ASP A 299 0.46 -3.49 -15.07
CA ASP A 299 -0.77 -4.13 -14.59
C ASP A 299 -2.05 -3.41 -15.04
N LYS A 300 -2.07 -2.07 -15.01
CA LYS A 300 -3.21 -1.27 -15.54
C LYS A 300 -3.40 -1.51 -17.05
N LYS A 301 -2.31 -1.65 -17.80
CA LYS A 301 -2.35 -1.95 -19.24
C LYS A 301 -2.92 -3.36 -19.50
N PHE A 302 -2.55 -4.35 -18.68
CA PHE A 302 -3.09 -5.71 -18.76
C PHE A 302 -4.57 -5.80 -18.37
N TYR A 303 -5.01 -5.09 -17.32
CA TYR A 303 -6.43 -5.07 -16.92
C TYR A 303 -7.33 -4.44 -17.99
N ASN A 304 -6.92 -3.28 -18.53
CA ASN A 304 -7.68 -2.61 -19.59
C ASN A 304 -7.73 -3.43 -20.89
N LYS A 305 -6.67 -4.19 -21.21
CA LYS A 305 -6.64 -5.11 -22.36
C LYS A 305 -7.66 -6.24 -22.19
N ARG A 306 -7.72 -6.89 -21.02
CA ARG A 306 -8.70 -7.95 -20.75
C ARG A 306 -10.15 -7.46 -20.83
N LYS A 307 -10.45 -6.28 -20.26
CA LYS A 307 -11.81 -5.70 -20.37
C LYS A 307 -12.22 -5.35 -21.80
N MET A 308 -11.28 -4.92 -22.65
CA MET A 308 -11.53 -4.69 -24.07
C MET A 308 -11.79 -6.00 -24.82
N GLU A 309 -11.05 -7.05 -24.49
CA GLU A 309 -11.21 -8.39 -25.09
C GLU A 309 -12.56 -9.02 -24.71
N GLU A 310 -12.97 -8.96 -23.44
CA GLU A 310 -14.27 -9.42 -22.95
C GLU A 310 -15.44 -8.67 -23.62
N LYS A 311 -15.33 -7.34 -23.73
CA LYS A 311 -16.36 -6.53 -24.41
C LYS A 311 -16.46 -6.85 -25.90
N ASN A 312 -15.33 -7.15 -26.55
CA ASN A 312 -15.31 -7.53 -27.96
C ASN A 312 -15.85 -8.95 -28.19
N SER A 313 -15.63 -9.89 -27.27
CA SER A 313 -16.25 -11.23 -27.34
C SER A 313 -17.78 -11.15 -27.18
N ASP A 314 -18.28 -10.30 -26.29
CA ASP A 314 -19.72 -10.12 -26.07
C ASP A 314 -20.42 -9.49 -27.30
N ILE A 315 -19.75 -8.53 -27.95
CA ILE A 315 -20.26 -7.92 -29.20
C ILE A 315 -20.26 -8.95 -30.33
N LYS A 316 -19.23 -9.81 -30.41
CA LYS A 316 -19.15 -10.88 -31.42
C LYS A 316 -20.22 -11.94 -31.20
N ALA A 317 -20.48 -12.34 -29.96
CA ALA A 317 -21.56 -13.26 -29.60
C ALA A 317 -22.95 -12.69 -29.95
N LYS A 318 -23.20 -11.40 -29.68
CA LYS A 318 -24.45 -10.73 -30.08
C LYS A 318 -24.65 -10.64 -31.59
N LYS A 319 -23.58 -10.39 -32.37
CA LYS A 319 -23.65 -10.37 -33.84
C LYS A 319 -23.97 -11.75 -34.43
N ILE A 320 -23.40 -12.81 -33.86
CA ILE A 320 -23.68 -14.19 -34.29
C ILE A 320 -25.13 -14.60 -33.95
N GLY A 321 -25.64 -14.17 -32.80
CA GLY A 321 -27.04 -14.39 -32.42
C GLY A 321 -28.07 -13.64 -33.29
N MET A 322 -27.75 -12.44 -33.79
CA MET A 322 -28.64 -11.69 -34.69
C MET A 322 -28.59 -12.19 -36.16
N GLY A 323 -27.54 -12.91 -36.56
CA GLY A 323 -27.42 -13.50 -37.91
C GLY A 323 -28.18 -14.82 -38.09
N LEU A 324 -28.77 -15.36 -37.02
CA LEU A 324 -29.53 -16.62 -37.02
C LEU A 324 -31.06 -16.40 -37.04
N VAL A 325 -31.53 -15.16 -37.26
CA VAL A 325 -32.96 -14.76 -37.27
C VAL A 325 -33.37 -14.08 -38.60
N LEU A 326 -32.60 -14.30 -39.68
CA LEU A 326 -33.01 -14.01 -41.06
C LEU A 326 -32.80 -15.27 -41.88
#